data_AF-H2XW48-F1
#
_entry.id   AF-H2XW48-F1
#
_cell.length_a   1.000
_cell.length_b   1.000
_cell.length_c   1.000
_cell.angle_alpha   90.00
_cell.angle_beta   90.00
_cell.angle_gamma   90.00
#
_symmetry.space_group_name_H-M   'P 1'
#
loop_
_entity.id
_entity.type
_entity.pdbx_description
1 polymer ?
#
loop_
_entity_poly.entity_id
_entity_poly.type
_entity_poly.pdbx_seq_one_letter_code
_entity_poly.pdbx_strand_id
1 'polypeptide(L)'
;VRTQVLCKLIRPYTRIRIPFISKELNIDTDEVESLLVSCILDGTIQGRIDQVEQVLVIDQHNAALSSRYHAIDRWTEQLSTLHLAVANRLF
;
A
#
# COMPACT_ATOMS: atom_id res chain seq x y z
N VAL A 1 4.75 21.24 6.04
CA VAL A 1 4.30 21.99 4.83
C VAL A 1 4.68 21.27 3.53
N ARG A 2 5.94 20.81 3.33
CA ARG A 2 6.39 20.06 2.12
C ARG A 2 5.64 18.73 1.86
N THR A 3 5.34 17.94 2.90
CA THR A 3 4.60 16.66 2.79
C THR A 3 3.13 16.81 2.38
N GLN A 4 2.47 17.91 2.75
CA GLN A 4 1.07 18.16 2.39
C GLN A 4 0.90 18.55 0.92
N VAL A 5 1.86 19.31 0.37
CA VAL A 5 1.86 19.66 -1.06
C VAL A 5 2.11 18.41 -1.89
N LEU A 6 3.06 17.56 -1.47
CA LEU A 6 3.27 16.26 -2.07
C LEU A 6 1.98 15.45 -2.07
N CYS A 7 1.37 15.19 -0.91
CA CYS A 7 0.12 14.42 -0.80
C CYS A 7 -1.02 14.93 -1.70
N LYS A 8 -1.15 16.26 -1.88
CA LYS A 8 -2.14 16.83 -2.80
C LYS A 8 -1.80 16.56 -4.26
N LEU A 9 -0.52 16.61 -4.61
CA LEU A 9 -0.03 16.42 -5.97
C LEU A 9 -0.20 14.97 -6.45
N ILE A 10 0.04 13.99 -5.58
CA ILE A 10 -0.06 12.55 -5.90
C ILE A 10 -1.48 12.01 -5.87
N ARG A 11 -2.41 12.64 -5.13
CA ARG A 11 -3.78 12.15 -4.93
C ARG A 11 -4.57 11.80 -6.20
N PRO A 12 -4.50 12.58 -7.30
CA PRO A 12 -5.27 12.27 -8.51
C PRO A 12 -4.57 11.29 -9.45
N TYR A 13 -3.32 10.91 -9.22
CA TYR A 13 -2.56 10.05 -10.11
C TYR A 13 -2.57 8.60 -9.65
N THR A 14 -2.73 7.67 -10.59
CA THR A 14 -2.53 6.24 -10.33
C THR A 14 -1.07 5.83 -10.56
N ARG A 15 -0.37 6.56 -11.45
CA ARG A 15 1.05 6.37 -11.78
C ARG A 15 1.68 7.73 -12.02
N ILE A 16 2.81 8.00 -11.38
CA ILE A 16 3.52 9.28 -11.52
C ILE A 16 5.04 9.03 -11.59
N ARG A 17 5.73 9.79 -12.45
CA ARG A 17 7.19 9.70 -12.58
C ARG A 17 7.89 10.48 -11.46
N ILE A 18 8.86 9.87 -10.80
CA ILE A 18 9.68 10.50 -9.75
C ILE A 18 10.40 11.76 -10.27
N PRO A 19 10.98 11.80 -11.50
CA PRO A 19 11.57 13.01 -12.06
C PRO A 19 10.58 14.17 -12.24
N PHE A 20 9.29 13.89 -12.39
CA PHE A 20 8.25 14.93 -12.48
C PHE A 20 8.03 15.56 -11.09
N ILE A 21 7.96 14.72 -10.05
CA ILE A 21 7.83 15.18 -8.65
C ILE A 21 9.06 16.00 -8.23
N SER A 22 10.26 15.54 -8.59
CA SER A 22 11.53 16.24 -8.32
C SER A 22 11.53 17.66 -8.89
N LYS A 23 11.05 17.84 -10.13
CA LYS A 23 10.92 19.18 -10.76
C LYS A 23 9.88 20.05 -10.08
N GLU A 24 8.77 19.48 -9.65
CA GLU A 24 7.68 20.22 -9.02
C GLU A 24 8.05 20.70 -7.60
N LEU A 25 8.79 19.88 -6.84
CA LEU A 25 9.27 20.23 -5.49
C LEU A 25 10.65 20.90 -5.47
N ASN A 26 11.35 20.93 -6.62
CA ASN A 26 12.71 21.44 -6.78
C ASN A 26 13.70 20.82 -5.76
N ILE A 27 13.69 19.49 -5.67
CA ILE A 27 14.58 18.66 -4.83
C ILE A 27 15.12 17.48 -5.63
N ASP A 28 16.23 16.88 -5.19
CA ASP A 28 16.85 15.74 -5.87
C ASP A 28 15.95 14.49 -5.85
N THR A 29 16.09 13.64 -6.87
CA THR A 29 15.31 12.40 -7.01
C THR A 29 15.51 11.46 -5.83
N ASP A 30 16.72 11.39 -5.27
CA ASP A 30 17.05 10.55 -4.12
C ASP A 30 16.36 11.04 -2.83
N GLU A 31 16.24 12.37 -2.68
CA GLU A 31 15.53 12.99 -1.56
C GLU A 31 14.01 12.77 -1.70
N VAL A 32 13.47 12.85 -2.93
CA VAL A 32 12.07 12.50 -3.21
C VAL A 32 11.80 11.04 -2.87
N GLU A 33 12.69 10.13 -3.25
CA GLU A 33 12.54 8.70 -2.98
C GLU A 33 12.51 8.43 -1.47
N SER A 34 13.46 9.00 -0.73
CA SER A 34 13.51 8.89 0.75
C SER A 34 12.23 9.40 1.40
N LEU A 35 11.68 10.51 0.88
CA LEU A 35 10.46 11.11 1.42
C LEU A 35 9.21 10.30 1.06
N LEU A 36 9.17 9.70 -0.14
CA LEU A 36 8.13 8.75 -0.54
C LEU A 36 8.16 7.49 0.31
N VAL A 37 9.34 6.95 0.61
CA VAL A 37 9.50 5.80 1.52
C VAL A 37 8.94 6.13 2.90
N SER A 38 9.31 7.27 3.48
CA SER A 38 8.74 7.71 4.78
C SER A 38 7.22 7.83 4.70
N CYS A 39 6.68 8.45 3.65
CA CYS A 39 5.23 8.65 3.52
C CYS A 39 4.45 7.34 3.30
N ILE A 40 5.08 6.33 2.70
CA ILE A 40 4.52 4.96 2.58
C ILE A 40 4.54 4.26 3.94
N LEU A 41 5.65 4.36 4.68
CA LEU A 41 5.78 3.81 6.03
C LEU A 41 4.79 4.45 7.01
N ASP A 42 4.58 5.77 6.89
CA ASP A 42 3.60 6.53 7.67
C ASP A 42 2.14 6.22 7.26
N GLY A 43 1.92 5.39 6.24
CA GLY A 43 0.59 5.00 5.75
C GLY A 43 -0.19 6.14 5.08
N THR A 44 0.46 7.27 4.81
CA THR A 44 -0.18 8.44 4.17
C THR A 44 -0.36 8.21 2.67
N ILE A 45 0.55 7.42 2.07
CA ILE A 45 0.50 7.00 0.66
C ILE A 45 0.47 5.49 0.61
N GLN A 46 -0.52 4.91 -0.07
CA GLN A 46 -0.54 3.48 -0.37
C GLN A 46 -0.06 3.28 -1.81
N GLY A 47 1.16 2.78 -1.95
CA GLY A 47 1.77 2.61 -3.27
C GLY A 47 3.07 1.82 -3.22
N ARG A 48 3.60 1.54 -4.40
CA ARG A 48 4.88 0.88 -4.64
C ARG A 48 5.76 1.78 -5.48
N ILE A 49 7.05 1.83 -5.13
CA ILE A 49 8.07 2.56 -5.88
C ILE A 49 8.71 1.58 -6.85
N ASP A 50 8.71 1.91 -8.14
CA ASP A 50 9.53 1.27 -9.15
C ASP A 50 10.78 2.12 -9.36
N GLN A 51 11.89 1.66 -8.79
CA GLN A 51 13.16 2.38 -8.82
C GLN A 51 13.84 2.30 -10.20
N VAL A 52 13.54 1.28 -11.02
CA VAL A 52 14.14 1.10 -12.35
C VAL A 52 13.49 2.07 -13.35
N GLU A 53 12.16 2.07 -13.39
CA GLU A 53 11.40 2.97 -14.26
C GLU A 53 11.23 4.37 -13.66
N GLN A 54 11.65 4.57 -12.40
CA GLN A 54 11.51 5.82 -11.64
C GLN A 54 10.05 6.29 -11.60
N VAL A 55 9.14 5.36 -11.27
CA VAL A 55 7.69 5.58 -11.23
C VAL A 55 7.13 5.16 -9.88
N LEU A 56 6.34 6.03 -9.27
CA LEU A 56 5.49 5.67 -8.14
C LEU A 56 4.15 5.16 -8.69
N VAL A 57 3.81 3.92 -8.33
CA VAL A 57 2.53 3.29 -8.62
C VAL A 57 1.68 3.35 -7.36
N ILE A 58 0.56 4.07 -7.42
CA ILE A 58 -0.37 4.20 -6.30
C ILE A 58 -1.33 3.03 -6.36
N ASP A 59 -1.43 2.31 -5.25
CA ASP A 59 -2.25 1.10 -5.17
C ASP A 59 -3.70 1.53 -4.91
N GLN A 60 -4.52 1.52 -5.96
CA GLN A 60 -5.97 1.66 -5.83
C GLN A 60 -6.55 0.31 -5.40
N HIS A 61 -6.21 -0.13 -4.20
CA HIS A 61 -6.78 -1.34 -3.64
C HIS A 61 -8.28 -1.12 -3.43
N ASN A 62 -9.10 -1.96 -4.07
CA ASN A 62 -10.54 -1.95 -3.85
C ASN A 62 -10.78 -2.50 -2.44
N ALA A 63 -10.90 -1.61 -1.46
CA ALA A 63 -11.01 -1.95 -0.03
C ALA A 63 -12.15 -2.95 0.24
N ALA A 64 -13.23 -2.90 -0.57
CA ALA A 64 -14.36 -3.82 -0.46
C ALA A 64 -13.97 -5.28 -0.78
N LEU A 65 -13.11 -5.50 -1.78
CA LEU A 65 -12.65 -6.85 -2.14
C LEU A 65 -11.74 -7.43 -1.05
N SER A 66 -10.80 -6.62 -0.53
CA SER A 66 -9.87 -7.05 0.52
C SER A 66 -10.60 -7.44 1.80
N SER A 67 -11.62 -6.67 2.19
CA SER A 67 -12.45 -6.99 3.36
C SER A 67 -13.20 -8.32 3.19
N ARG A 68 -13.74 -8.58 2.00
CA ARG A 68 -14.42 -9.85 1.71
C ARG A 68 -13.47 -11.04 1.78
N TYR A 69 -12.28 -10.94 1.18
CA TYR A 69 -11.29 -12.01 1.23
C TYR A 69 -10.84 -12.28 2.66
N HIS A 70 -10.59 -11.25 3.47
CA HIS A 70 -10.27 -11.40 4.90
C HIS A 70 -11.38 -12.10 5.70
N ALA A 71 -12.66 -11.78 5.42
CA ALA A 71 -13.77 -12.43 6.10
C ALA A 71 -13.87 -13.93 5.78
N ILE A 72 -13.64 -14.31 4.52
CA ILE A 72 -13.62 -15.71 4.09
C ILE A 72 -12.43 -16.47 4.69
N ASP A 73 -11.26 -15.83 4.74
CA ASP A 73 -10.05 -16.42 5.33
C ASP A 73 -10.25 -16.71 6.81
N ARG A 74 -10.79 -15.74 7.55
CA ARG A 74 -11.16 -15.92 8.96
C ARG A 74 -12.17 -17.06 9.15
N TRP A 75 -13.16 -17.16 8.27
CA TRP A 75 -14.13 -18.26 8.35
C TRP A 75 -13.47 -19.62 8.14
N THR A 76 -12.51 -19.69 7.21
CA THR A 76 -11.74 -20.90 6.92
C THR A 76 -10.88 -21.31 8.11
N GLU A 77 -10.23 -20.36 8.80
CA GLU A 77 -9.49 -20.61 10.05
C GLU A 77 -10.40 -21.12 11.18
N GLN A 78 -11.61 -20.58 11.32
CA GLN A 78 -12.54 -21.06 12.34
C GLN A 78 -13.02 -22.48 12.04
N LEU A 79 -13.27 -22.79 10.76
CA LEU A 79 -13.67 -24.12 10.33
C LEU A 79 -12.56 -25.15 10.55
N SER A 80 -11.30 -24.81 10.25
CA SER A 80 -10.16 -25.70 10.50
C SER A 80 -9.95 -25.96 11.99
N THR A 81 -10.11 -24.93 12.83
CA THR A 81 -10.06 -25.05 14.29
C THR A 81 -11.16 -25.97 14.81
N LEU A 82 -12.39 -25.82 14.31
CA LEU A 82 -13.52 -26.67 14.67
C LEU A 82 -13.30 -28.12 14.23
N HIS A 83 -12.82 -28.33 13.01
CA HIS A 83 -12.48 -29.66 12.50
C HIS A 83 -11.45 -30.37 13.40
N LEU A 84 -10.37 -29.68 13.78
CA LEU A 84 -9.38 -30.22 14.71
C LEU A 84 -9.98 -30.54 16.09
N ALA A 85 -10.84 -29.67 16.62
CA ALA A 85 -11.49 -29.89 17.91
C ALA A 85 -12.43 -31.12 17.89
N VAL A 86 -13.14 -31.35 16.78
CA VAL A 86 -14.01 -32.53 16.62
C VAL A 86 -13.19 -33.80 16.38
N ALA A 87 -12.13 -33.73 15.56
CA ALA A 87 -11.24 -34.87 15.32
C ALA A 87 -10.58 -35.34 16.63
N ASN A 88 -10.09 -34.42 17.46
CA ASN A 88 -9.49 -34.72 18.77
C ASN A 88 -10.49 -35.24 19.83
N ARG A 89 -11.80 -35.17 19.57
CA ARG A 89 -12.84 -35.74 20.45
C ARG A 89 -13.26 -37.15 20.01
N LEU A 90 -13.02 -37.51 18.75
CA LEU A 90 -13.44 -38.78 18.14
C LEU A 90 -12.31 -39.84 18.14
N PHE A 91 -11.06 -39.41 18.26
CA PHE A 91 -9.88 -40.26 18.52
C PHE A 91 -9.36 -40.00 19.94
#